data_AF-A0A7C9RZX4-F1
#
_entry.id   AF-A0A7C9RZX4-F1
#
_cell.length_a   1.000
_cell.length_b   1.000
_cell.length_c   1.000
_cell.angle_alpha   90.00
_cell.angle_beta   90.00
_cell.angle_gamma   90.00
#
_symmetry.space_group_name_H-M   'P 1'
#
loop_
_entity.id
_entity.type
_entity.pdbx_description
1 polymer ?
#
loop_
_entity_poly.entity_id
_entity_poly.type
_entity_poly.pdbx_seq_one_letter_code
_entity_poly.pdbx_strand_id
1 'polypeptide(L)'
;MRLFAACTALLLVLTGCGSDEDRFARPGAPKASPSGKFVAHAESASEVRVTDRNGGEVFRKSYEYATSSRADAIGVVWLSEKDQLWVLVPGDTSERVEAGPDGVWTAVTAELPGEITRLG
;
A
#
# COMPACT_ATOMS: atom_id res chain seq x y z
N MET A 1 10.93 -3.90 49.51
CA MET A 1 11.93 -3.24 48.64
C MET A 1 11.39 -3.25 47.22
N ARG A 2 11.17 -2.07 46.62
CA ARG A 2 10.64 -1.88 45.27
C ARG A 2 11.82 -1.87 44.29
N LEU A 3 11.84 -2.76 43.30
CA LEU A 3 12.78 -2.70 42.18
C LEU A 3 11.98 -2.39 40.92
N PHE A 4 12.05 -1.12 40.52
CA PHE A 4 11.62 -0.63 39.23
C PHE A 4 12.63 -1.11 38.18
N ALA A 5 12.20 -1.94 37.23
CA ALA A 5 12.96 -2.21 36.02
C ALA A 5 12.26 -1.49 34.86
N ALA A 6 12.74 -0.28 34.56
CA ALA A 6 12.31 0.50 33.41
C ALA A 6 12.96 -0.07 32.15
N CYS A 7 12.19 -0.76 31.31
CA CYS A 7 12.60 -1.12 29.95
C CYS A 7 12.35 0.07 29.02
N THR A 8 13.39 0.84 28.76
CA THR A 8 13.42 1.92 27.77
C THR A 8 13.34 1.31 26.37
N ALA A 9 12.18 1.34 25.72
CA ALA A 9 12.04 0.98 24.32
C ALA A 9 12.46 2.16 23.45
N LEU A 10 13.57 1.98 22.73
CA LEU A 10 14.14 2.91 21.77
C LEU A 10 13.23 2.98 20.52
N LEU A 11 12.44 4.05 20.38
CA LEU A 11 11.67 4.31 19.16
C LEU A 11 12.59 4.94 18.10
N LEU A 12 13.04 4.13 17.15
CA LEU A 12 13.68 4.58 15.92
C LEU A 12 12.65 5.31 15.06
N VAL A 13 12.70 6.65 15.04
CA VAL A 13 11.92 7.47 14.13
C VAL A 13 12.64 7.50 12.79
N LEU A 14 12.20 6.67 11.85
CA LEU A 14 12.60 6.77 10.44
C LEU A 14 11.85 7.95 9.81
N THR A 15 12.41 9.15 9.91
CA THR A 15 11.98 10.29 9.08
C THR A 15 12.46 10.06 7.65
N GLY A 16 11.66 9.37 6.85
CA GLY A 16 11.90 9.21 5.42
C GLY A 16 11.41 10.44 4.65
N CYS A 17 12.34 11.30 4.24
CA CYS A 17 12.10 12.18 3.09
C CYS A 17 12.08 11.32 1.83
N GLY A 18 10.94 10.72 1.52
CA GLY A 18 10.74 9.94 0.31
C GLY A 18 10.32 10.85 -0.84
N SER A 19 11.04 10.81 -1.96
CA SER A 19 10.59 11.33 -3.25
C SER A 19 9.25 10.68 -3.63
N ASP A 20 8.50 11.31 -4.52
CA ASP A 20 7.15 10.88 -4.92
C ASP A 20 7.05 9.41 -5.39
N GLU A 21 8.10 8.85 -6.00
CA GLU A 21 8.22 7.43 -6.37
C GLU A 21 8.40 6.45 -5.19
N ASP A 22 8.81 6.94 -4.03
CA ASP A 22 9.06 6.11 -2.84
C ASP A 22 7.75 5.45 -2.37
N ARG A 23 6.58 5.96 -2.78
CA ARG A 23 5.26 5.47 -2.35
C ARG A 23 4.78 4.22 -3.10
N PHE A 24 5.45 3.79 -4.16
CA PHE A 24 5.05 2.60 -4.91
C PHE A 24 5.51 1.32 -4.22
N ALA A 25 4.58 0.39 -4.01
CA ALA A 25 4.91 -0.98 -3.67
C ALA A 25 5.29 -1.75 -4.94
N ARG A 26 6.37 -2.53 -4.87
CA ARG A 26 6.86 -3.38 -5.97
C ARG A 26 7.12 -4.80 -5.46
N PRO A 27 7.18 -5.81 -6.34
CA PRO A 27 7.64 -7.14 -5.94
C PRO A 27 9.00 -7.08 -5.22
N GLY A 28 9.05 -7.61 -4.01
CA GLY A 28 10.25 -7.56 -3.15
C GLY A 28 10.51 -6.23 -2.44
N ALA A 29 9.73 -5.18 -2.71
CA ALA A 29 9.82 -3.87 -2.08
C ALA A 29 8.42 -3.42 -1.61
N PRO A 30 7.91 -3.99 -0.51
CA PRO A 30 6.63 -3.58 0.06
C PRO A 30 6.70 -2.15 0.60
N LYS A 31 5.56 -1.47 0.67
CA LYS A 31 5.51 -0.07 1.10
C LYS A 31 4.54 0.19 2.23
N ALA A 32 5.02 0.85 3.28
CA ALA A 32 4.19 1.31 4.39
C ALA A 32 3.25 2.44 3.95
N SER A 33 2.04 2.44 4.50
CA SER A 33 1.09 3.55 4.34
C SER A 33 1.59 4.82 5.04
N PRO A 34 1.05 6.01 4.73
CA PRO A 34 1.47 7.26 5.36
C PRO A 34 1.37 7.25 6.89
N SER A 35 0.38 6.55 7.45
CA SER A 35 0.26 6.42 8.91
C SER A 35 1.22 5.38 9.52
N GLY A 36 1.86 4.56 8.70
CA GLY A 36 2.68 3.42 9.11
C GLY A 36 1.89 2.25 9.70
N LYS A 37 0.55 2.28 9.65
CA LYS A 37 -0.30 1.20 10.21
C LYS A 37 -0.44 0.01 9.28
N PHE A 38 -0.30 0.24 7.98
CA PHE A 38 -0.51 -0.77 6.95
C PHE A 38 0.70 -0.88 6.04
N VAL A 39 0.83 -2.02 5.38
CA VAL A 39 1.88 -2.31 4.40
C VAL A 39 1.23 -2.88 3.15
N ALA A 40 1.48 -2.26 2.01
CA ALA A 40 1.07 -2.76 0.70
C ALA A 40 2.19 -3.61 0.10
N HIS A 41 1.78 -4.73 -0.48
CA HIS A 41 2.65 -5.69 -1.13
C HIS A 41 2.12 -5.91 -2.55
N ALA A 42 2.96 -5.68 -3.56
CA ALA A 42 2.71 -6.15 -4.91
C ALA A 42 3.34 -7.55 -5.02
N GLU A 43 2.56 -8.60 -4.73
CA GLU A 43 3.06 -9.99 -4.66
C GLU A 43 3.49 -10.51 -6.02
N SER A 44 2.85 -10.03 -7.09
CA SER A 44 3.17 -10.37 -8.47
C SER A 44 2.80 -9.23 -9.41
N ALA A 45 2.91 -9.43 -10.72
CA ALA A 45 2.48 -8.47 -11.72
C ALA A 45 0.97 -8.20 -11.72
N SER A 46 0.18 -9.02 -11.01
CA SER A 46 -1.28 -8.96 -11.03
C SER A 46 -1.93 -9.20 -9.67
N GLU A 47 -1.16 -9.18 -8.58
CA GLU A 47 -1.69 -9.40 -7.23
C GLU A 47 -1.21 -8.35 -6.25
N VAL A 48 -2.15 -7.84 -5.47
CA VAL A 48 -1.88 -6.93 -4.35
C VAL A 48 -2.40 -7.53 -3.05
N ARG A 49 -1.63 -7.33 -1.99
CA ARG A 49 -2.00 -7.63 -0.61
C ARG A 49 -1.74 -6.42 0.28
N VAL A 50 -2.62 -6.19 1.25
CA VAL A 50 -2.40 -5.23 2.34
C VAL A 50 -2.40 -5.98 3.65
N THR A 51 -1.39 -5.69 4.47
CA THR A 51 -1.29 -6.21 5.84
C THR A 51 -1.31 -5.06 6.85
N ASP A 52 -1.71 -5.35 8.08
CA ASP A 52 -1.41 -4.49 9.22
C ASP A 52 0.10 -4.53 9.56
N ARG A 53 0.53 -3.67 10.49
CA ARG A 53 1.92 -3.59 11.00
C ARG A 53 2.43 -4.86 11.69
N ASN A 54 1.55 -5.77 12.07
CA ASN A 54 1.89 -7.05 12.71
C ASN A 54 1.92 -8.20 11.69
N GLY A 55 1.66 -7.92 10.40
CA GLY A 55 1.62 -8.90 9.33
C GLY A 55 0.27 -9.59 9.13
N GLY A 56 -0.78 -9.16 9.84
CA GLY A 56 -2.14 -9.65 9.62
C GLY A 56 -2.69 -9.18 8.28
N GLU A 57 -3.15 -10.09 7.43
CA GLU A 57 -3.75 -9.74 6.14
C GLU A 57 -5.12 -9.07 6.35
N VAL A 58 -5.30 -7.87 5.78
CA VAL A 58 -6.55 -7.11 5.85
C VAL A 58 -7.24 -6.98 4.49
N PHE A 59 -6.49 -7.15 3.40
CA PHE A 59 -7.00 -7.12 2.04
C PHE A 59 -6.09 -7.93 1.12
N ARG A 60 -6.68 -8.63 0.16
CA ARG A 60 -5.99 -9.29 -0.95
C ARG A 60 -6.89 -9.27 -2.17
N LYS A 61 -6.31 -8.97 -3.33
CA LYS A 61 -7.02 -9.06 -4.61
C LYS A 61 -6.05 -9.43 -5.72
N SER A 62 -6.47 -10.40 -6.53
CA SER A 62 -5.81 -10.77 -7.77
C SER A 62 -6.59 -10.15 -8.94
N TYR A 63 -5.87 -9.62 -9.91
CA TYR A 63 -6.41 -9.02 -11.13
C TYR A 63 -6.18 -9.99 -12.27
N GLU A 64 -7.25 -10.40 -12.95
CA GLU A 64 -7.11 -11.24 -14.14
C GLU A 64 -6.61 -10.37 -15.31
N TYR A 65 -5.30 -10.39 -15.53
CA TYR A 65 -4.71 -9.93 -16.78
C TYR A 65 -4.47 -11.12 -17.71
N ALA A 66 -4.85 -10.97 -18.99
CA ALA A 66 -4.39 -11.85 -20.05
C ALA A 66 -2.85 -11.88 -20.03
N THR A 67 -2.35 -13.02 -19.58
CA THR A 67 -0.99 -13.26 -19.12
C THR A 67 0.05 -13.03 -20.22
N SER A 68 1.25 -12.63 -19.82
CA SER A 68 2.55 -12.77 -20.50
C SER A 68 2.96 -11.82 -21.64
N SER A 69 2.05 -11.06 -22.26
CA SER A 69 2.40 -10.22 -23.44
C SER A 69 2.41 -8.70 -23.21
N ARG A 70 1.87 -8.20 -22.10
CA ARG A 70 1.98 -6.78 -21.73
C ARG A 70 3.08 -6.64 -20.69
N ALA A 71 4.04 -5.76 -20.97
CA ALA A 71 5.18 -5.48 -20.08
C ALA A 71 4.76 -4.70 -18.81
N ASP A 72 3.49 -4.35 -18.67
CA ASP A 72 3.02 -3.44 -17.65
C ASP A 72 2.39 -4.23 -16.50
N ALA A 73 3.11 -4.33 -15.38
CA ALA A 73 2.56 -4.82 -14.12
C ALA A 73 1.55 -3.82 -13.54
N ILE A 74 0.65 -4.28 -12.66
CA ILE A 74 -0.19 -3.34 -11.89
C ILE A 74 0.68 -2.35 -11.12
N GLY A 75 0.28 -1.08 -11.12
CA GLY A 75 0.87 -0.07 -10.25
C GLY A 75 0.19 -0.14 -8.88
N VAL A 76 0.95 -0.17 -7.79
CA VAL A 76 0.40 -0.16 -6.43
C VAL A 76 1.01 1.00 -5.66
N VAL A 77 0.20 1.97 -5.23
CA VAL A 77 0.70 3.22 -4.64
C VAL A 77 -0.21 3.75 -3.55
N TRP A 78 0.38 4.23 -2.46
CA TRP A 78 -0.37 4.94 -1.42
C TRP A 78 -0.65 6.38 -1.81
N LEU A 79 -1.83 6.88 -1.49
CA LEU A 79 -2.07 8.33 -1.44
C LEU A 79 -1.13 8.97 -0.41
N SER A 80 -0.64 10.18 -0.67
CA SER A 80 0.41 10.80 0.14
C SER A 80 0.03 11.01 1.61
N GLU A 81 -1.23 11.37 1.88
CA GLU A 81 -1.69 11.78 3.21
C GLU A 81 -2.74 10.84 3.83
N LYS A 82 -3.13 9.78 3.13
CA LYS A 82 -4.19 8.87 3.58
C LYS A 82 -3.77 7.42 3.45
N ASP A 83 -4.27 6.58 4.36
CA ASP A 83 -4.20 5.12 4.24
C ASP A 83 -5.18 4.60 3.18
N GLN A 84 -5.09 5.19 1.99
CA GLN A 84 -5.89 4.91 0.82
C GLN A 84 -4.91 4.46 -0.27
N LEU A 85 -4.98 3.18 -0.62
CA LEU A 85 -4.15 2.58 -1.65
C LEU A 85 -4.83 2.73 -3.00
N TRP A 86 -4.03 2.84 -4.06
CA TRP A 86 -4.50 2.83 -5.43
C TRP A 86 -3.83 1.70 -6.20
N VAL A 87 -4.64 0.98 -6.97
CA VAL A 87 -4.18 -0.02 -7.93
C VAL A 87 -4.44 0.51 -9.34
N LEU A 88 -3.37 0.66 -10.09
CA LEU A 88 -3.35 1.10 -11.48
C LEU A 88 -3.33 -0.15 -12.35
N VAL A 89 -4.41 -0.39 -13.10
CA VAL A 89 -4.64 -1.61 -13.89
C VAL A 89 -4.34 -1.22 -15.35
N PRO A 90 -3.20 -1.63 -15.95
CA PRO A 90 -2.75 -1.14 -17.27
C PRO A 90 -3.72 -1.38 -18.45
N GLY A 91 -4.26 -0.29 -19.01
CA GLY A 91 -5.26 -0.38 -20.08
C GLY A 91 -6.66 -0.75 -19.60
N ASP A 92 -6.92 -0.60 -18.31
CA ASP A 92 -8.23 -0.71 -17.67
C ASP A 92 -8.41 0.46 -16.66
N THR A 93 -9.35 0.33 -15.74
CA THR A 93 -9.68 1.33 -14.72
C THR A 93 -8.70 1.30 -13.55
N SER A 94 -8.66 2.39 -12.77
CA SER A 94 -7.95 2.38 -11.49
C SER A 94 -8.92 2.06 -10.36
N GLU A 95 -8.42 1.38 -9.34
CA GLU A 95 -9.18 1.06 -8.14
C GLU A 95 -8.61 1.74 -6.92
N ARG A 96 -9.50 2.35 -6.13
CA ARG A 96 -9.23 2.83 -4.80
C ARG A 96 -9.48 1.71 -3.80
N VAL A 97 -8.50 1.45 -2.95
CA VAL A 97 -8.53 0.42 -1.91
C VAL A 97 -8.37 1.08 -0.54
N GLU A 98 -9.39 1.01 0.30
CA GLU A 98 -9.39 1.60 1.64
C GLU A 98 -10.33 0.87 2.59
N ALA A 99 -10.12 1.05 3.90
CA ALA A 99 -11.03 0.58 4.92
C ALA A 99 -12.31 1.44 4.95
N GLY A 100 -13.46 0.78 4.93
CA GLY A 100 -14.74 1.41 5.20
C GLY A 100 -14.89 1.83 6.67
N PRO A 101 -15.98 2.53 7.03
CA PRO A 101 -16.26 2.93 8.41
C PRO A 101 -16.38 1.76 9.40
N ASP A 102 -16.68 0.57 8.90
CA ASP A 102 -16.77 -0.71 9.61
C ASP A 102 -15.41 -1.42 9.74
N GLY A 103 -14.34 -0.84 9.17
CA GLY A 103 -13.00 -1.42 9.12
C GLY A 103 -12.81 -2.47 8.02
N VAL A 104 -13.83 -2.74 7.20
CA VAL A 104 -13.73 -3.70 6.09
C VAL A 104 -13.03 -3.02 4.91
N TRP A 105 -11.96 -3.62 4.42
CA TRP A 105 -11.25 -3.12 3.25
C TRP A 105 -11.99 -3.49 1.97
N THR A 106 -12.19 -2.50 1.11
CA THR A 106 -12.87 -2.70 -0.17
C THR A 106 -12.06 -2.08 -1.30
N ALA A 107 -12.22 -2.62 -2.50
CA ALA A 107 -11.69 -2.06 -3.73
C ALA A 107 -12.85 -1.55 -4.58
N VAL A 108 -12.79 -0.28 -4.97
CA VAL A 108 -13.80 0.35 -5.81
C VAL A 108 -13.14 1.04 -6.99
N THR A 109 -13.67 0.83 -8.19
CA THR A 109 -13.26 1.60 -9.36
C THR A 109 -13.52 3.08 -9.13
N ALA A 110 -12.51 3.92 -9.36
CA ALA A 110 -12.60 5.36 -9.13
C ALA A 110 -11.64 6.13 -10.05
N GLU A 111 -11.93 7.43 -10.24
CA GLU A 111 -11.03 8.34 -10.95
C GLU A 111 -9.76 8.59 -10.15
N LEU A 112 -8.61 8.59 -10.83
CA LEU A 112 -7.33 8.80 -10.17
C LEU A 112 -7.23 10.21 -9.57
N PRO A 113 -6.73 10.33 -8.32
CA PRO A 113 -6.43 11.62 -7.74
C PRO A 113 -5.29 12.28 -8.53
N GLY A 114 -5.40 13.59 -8.74
CA GLY A 114 -4.40 14.34 -9.50
C GLY A 114 -2.97 14.24 -8.94
N GLU A 115 -2.79 13.89 -7.67
CA GLU A 115 -1.45 13.60 -7.14
C GLU A 115 -0.81 12.34 -7.75
N ILE A 116 -1.57 11.29 -8.02
CA ILE A 116 -1.05 10.05 -8.61
C ILE A 116 -0.90 10.22 -10.11
N THR A 117 -1.82 10.94 -10.76
CA THR A 117 -1.71 11.28 -12.19
C THR A 117 -0.43 12.06 -12.51
N ARG A 118 0.12 12.82 -11.56
CA ARG A 118 1.37 13.59 -11.75
C ARG A 118 2.64 12.75 -11.52
N LEU A 119 2.51 11.49 -11.08
CA LEU A 119 3.64 10.57 -10.90
C LEU A 119 4.06 9.88 -12.22
N GLY A 120 3.27 10.02 -13.29
CA GLY A 120 3.49 9.42 -14.60
C GLY A 120 3.24 10.40 -15.73
#